data_AF-A0AAP0MPV5-F1
#
_entry.id   AF-A0AAP0MPV5-F1
#
_cell.length_a   1.000
_cell.length_b   1.000
_cell.length_c   1.000
_cell.angle_alpha   90.00
_cell.angle_beta   90.00
_cell.angle_gamma   90.00
#
_symmetry.space_group_name_H-M   'P 1'
#
loop_
_entity.id
_entity.type
_entity.pdbx_description
1 polymer ?
#
loop_
_entity_poly.entity_id
_entity_poly.type
_entity_poly.pdbx_seq_one_letter_code
_entity_poly.pdbx_strand_id
1 'polypeptide(L)'
;MEDTEEEEEFLALRLAIVASDSCSVDKQRKRKRITRVSLNSSNISPYHHEGCCVSEGKIFRLLQMREQMLKLDHKRKGVVDEDGNNNNKGLHLIHLLLITATAVDENNVSLALENLTELYQTVSLTGDSVQRVVAHFADGLAARLLTRRSPFYEMIMKQPTEEEEFLAFTDLYRVSPYFQLAHFTANQAILEAFEDQIENNNRALHVIDFDVSYGFQWPSLIQSLSEKATNGNRISFRITGFGRSIEELQETENRLVSFSKSFRNLVFEFQGLIRGSRLVNIRKKKHETVAANLVFHLNTLKNYLKISDTLNLVRSIKPTIVTLVEQEGSRSPRNFLSRFMESLHYFAAMFDSLDDCLPQESNKRLSIEKNYLGKEIKSMLNCDESDNGNYDNYYPRYERMETWKARMESHEFGGIKMSSKSLIQAKLLLKIRTHYCPLQFDEENNNNGFKVFERYDGKAISLGWQDRSAAEAHMDQVADLVQKLSAELRTGLRPAFDNFIGFFHAIDWKEPWLMGLMAFHFVLLVVAISSRKNLNFQMYLFLLALAGVYFAENLNRVLGSNWKRFATQNYFDPHGVFLSALWSGPLLFIAIIILVNTLFSLCSLIVRWKKAELRHRARISRNKED
;
A
#
# COMPACT_ATOMS: atom_id res chain seq x y z
N MET A 1 -45.87 3.11 15.36
CA MET A 1 -45.00 4.17 14.78
C MET A 1 -43.53 3.82 14.99
N GLU A 2 -43.18 2.91 15.91
CA GLU A 2 -41.85 2.27 16.01
C GLU A 2 -41.58 1.24 14.89
N ASP A 3 -42.58 0.45 14.46
CA ASP A 3 -42.38 -0.58 13.40
C ASP A 3 -41.92 -0.04 12.04
N THR A 4 -42.22 1.23 11.73
CA THR A 4 -41.83 1.84 10.44
C THR A 4 -40.37 2.31 10.42
N GLU A 5 -39.79 2.62 11.58
CA GLU A 5 -38.37 3.00 11.66
C GLU A 5 -37.46 1.77 11.60
N GLU A 6 -37.84 0.67 12.27
CA GLU A 6 -37.11 -0.60 12.18
C GLU A 6 -37.10 -1.16 10.74
N GLU A 7 -38.25 -1.19 10.06
CA GLU A 7 -38.32 -1.66 8.66
C GLU A 7 -37.47 -0.81 7.69
N GLU A 8 -37.42 0.52 7.87
CA GLU A 8 -36.57 1.40 7.07
C GLU A 8 -35.08 1.18 7.34
N GLU A 9 -34.69 0.95 8.61
CA GLU A 9 -33.30 0.65 8.99
C GLU A 9 -32.83 -0.69 8.41
N PHE A 10 -33.67 -1.74 8.48
CA PHE A 10 -33.39 -3.05 7.88
C PHE A 10 -33.25 -2.97 6.34
N LEU A 11 -34.07 -2.16 5.67
CA LEU A 11 -33.96 -1.92 4.23
C LEU A 11 -32.69 -1.16 3.86
N ALA A 12 -32.28 -0.18 4.67
CA ALA A 12 -31.03 0.56 4.48
C ALA A 12 -29.78 -0.32 4.64
N LEU A 13 -29.80 -1.26 5.59
CA LEU A 13 -28.74 -2.24 5.83
C LEU A 13 -28.60 -3.25 4.68
N ARG A 14 -29.71 -3.76 4.13
CA ARG A 14 -29.68 -4.63 2.94
C ARG A 14 -29.15 -3.92 1.70
N LEU A 15 -29.44 -2.63 1.57
CA LEU A 15 -28.89 -1.79 0.51
C LEU A 15 -27.41 -1.46 0.73
N ALA A 16 -26.84 -1.71 1.92
CA ALA A 16 -25.48 -1.33 2.28
C ALA A 16 -24.39 -2.32 1.85
N ILE A 17 -24.72 -3.52 1.36
CA ILE A 17 -23.73 -4.53 0.93
C ILE A 17 -23.74 -4.68 -0.59
N VAL A 18 -22.57 -4.79 -1.22
CA VAL A 18 -22.45 -5.14 -2.64
C VAL A 18 -22.93 -6.59 -2.83
N ALA A 19 -24.19 -6.77 -3.25
CA ALA A 19 -24.78 -8.08 -3.53
C ALA A 19 -24.64 -8.44 -5.02
N SER A 20 -24.02 -9.58 -5.33
CA SER A 20 -23.94 -10.13 -6.69
C SER A 20 -25.00 -11.22 -6.90
N ASP A 21 -26.20 -10.86 -7.36
CA ASP A 21 -27.14 -11.86 -7.90
C ASP A 21 -26.86 -12.07 -9.40
N SER A 22 -26.10 -13.12 -9.70
CA SER A 22 -25.99 -13.66 -11.05
C SER A 22 -27.16 -14.60 -11.33
N CYS A 23 -28.23 -14.10 -11.94
CA CYS A 23 -29.14 -14.97 -12.69
C CYS A 23 -29.68 -14.24 -13.93
N SER A 24 -29.32 -14.77 -15.10
CA SER A 24 -29.80 -14.37 -16.41
C SER A 24 -31.28 -14.71 -16.57
N VAL A 25 -32.16 -13.70 -16.72
CA VAL A 25 -33.44 -13.90 -17.42
C VAL A 25 -33.78 -12.68 -18.29
N ASP A 26 -34.25 -13.03 -19.48
CA ASP A 26 -34.50 -12.25 -20.67
C ASP A 26 -35.47 -11.06 -20.54
N LYS A 27 -35.35 -10.14 -21.51
CA LYS A 27 -36.19 -8.95 -21.71
C LYS A 27 -37.69 -9.27 -21.75
N GLN A 28 -38.54 -8.42 -21.16
CA GLN A 28 -39.65 -7.80 -21.89
C GLN A 28 -40.26 -6.56 -21.21
N ARG A 29 -40.45 -5.51 -22.03
CA ARG A 29 -41.22 -4.28 -21.76
C ARG A 29 -42.73 -4.58 -21.65
N LYS A 30 -43.44 -4.02 -20.65
CA LYS A 30 -44.58 -3.07 -20.83
C LYS A 30 -45.43 -2.84 -19.55
N ARG A 31 -45.63 -1.54 -19.28
CA ARG A 31 -46.85 -0.80 -18.85
C ARG A 31 -47.44 -0.94 -17.42
N LYS A 32 -47.44 0.24 -16.77
CA LYS A 32 -48.35 0.76 -15.74
C LYS A 32 -49.76 0.14 -15.72
N ARG A 33 -50.21 -0.32 -14.54
CA ARG A 33 -51.57 -0.03 -14.04
C ARG A 33 -51.63 -0.20 -12.51
N ILE A 34 -52.05 0.88 -11.85
CA ILE A 34 -52.42 0.95 -10.44
C ILE A 34 -53.72 0.17 -10.24
N THR A 35 -53.76 -0.80 -9.32
CA THR A 35 -55.01 -1.24 -8.68
C THR A 35 -54.69 -1.80 -7.30
N ARG A 36 -55.24 -1.16 -6.25
CA ARG A 36 -55.34 -1.69 -4.89
C ARG A 36 -56.19 -2.96 -4.91
N VAL A 37 -55.86 -3.98 -4.12
CA VAL A 37 -56.78 -4.83 -3.33
C VAL A 37 -56.00 -5.86 -2.52
N SER A 38 -56.41 -5.96 -1.25
CA SER A 38 -56.31 -7.09 -0.31
C SER A 38 -54.94 -7.57 0.18
N LEU A 39 -54.71 -7.32 1.49
CA LEU A 39 -53.91 -8.19 2.33
C LEU A 39 -54.35 -9.64 2.16
N ASN A 40 -53.39 -10.53 1.97
CA ASN A 40 -53.49 -11.92 2.39
C ASN A 40 -52.11 -12.34 2.90
N SER A 41 -52.03 -12.44 4.22
CA SER A 41 -50.97 -13.11 4.96
C SER A 41 -51.03 -14.61 4.68
N SER A 42 -50.01 -15.16 4.02
CA SER A 42 -49.45 -16.50 4.29
C SER A 42 -48.50 -16.92 3.18
N ASN A 43 -47.38 -17.51 3.59
CA ASN A 43 -46.32 -18.16 2.79
C ASN A 43 -45.11 -17.28 2.44
N ILE A 44 -44.41 -16.82 3.47
CA ILE A 44 -42.96 -16.59 3.40
C ILE A 44 -42.28 -17.91 3.79
N SER A 45 -41.50 -18.47 2.87
CA SER A 45 -40.61 -19.62 3.11
C SER A 45 -39.50 -19.22 4.10
N PRO A 46 -39.17 -20.02 5.14
CA PRO A 46 -38.22 -19.61 6.19
C PRO A 46 -36.73 -19.65 5.79
N TYR A 47 -36.37 -20.07 4.58
CA TYR A 47 -34.99 -20.48 4.28
C TYR A 47 -34.03 -19.38 3.79
N HIS A 48 -34.44 -18.10 3.76
CA HIS A 48 -33.57 -16.99 3.35
C HIS A 48 -33.35 -15.89 4.41
N HIS A 49 -33.89 -16.03 5.62
CA HIS A 49 -33.79 -14.98 6.64
C HIS A 49 -32.56 -15.12 7.56
N GLU A 50 -32.11 -16.34 7.87
CA GLU A 50 -30.99 -16.56 8.80
C GLU A 50 -29.63 -16.06 8.27
N GLY A 51 -29.37 -16.13 6.96
CA GLY A 51 -28.10 -15.66 6.37
C GLY A 51 -27.95 -14.13 6.33
N CYS A 52 -29.06 -13.38 6.36
CA CYS A 52 -29.06 -11.92 6.24
C CYS A 52 -28.78 -11.25 7.59
N CYS A 53 -29.41 -11.72 8.66
CA CYS A 53 -29.23 -11.17 10.02
C CYS A 53 -27.82 -11.40 10.58
N VAL A 54 -27.17 -12.52 10.20
CA VAL A 54 -25.78 -12.82 10.60
C VAL A 54 -24.79 -11.83 9.96
N SER A 55 -25.02 -11.44 8.71
CA SER A 55 -24.17 -10.47 8.01
C SER A 55 -24.31 -9.06 8.58
N GLU A 56 -25.51 -8.65 8.97
CA GLU A 56 -25.77 -7.35 9.61
C GLU A 56 -25.06 -7.24 10.97
N GLY A 57 -25.18 -8.25 11.84
CA GLY A 57 -24.48 -8.29 13.13
C GLY A 57 -22.95 -8.25 12.98
N LYS A 58 -22.40 -8.87 11.94
CA LYS A 58 -20.96 -8.81 11.63
C LYS A 58 -20.52 -7.40 11.21
N ILE A 59 -21.35 -6.66 10.46
CA ILE A 59 -21.04 -5.27 10.07
C ILE A 59 -21.06 -4.34 11.27
N PHE A 60 -22.07 -4.43 12.14
CA PHE A 60 -22.09 -3.62 13.37
C PHE A 60 -20.87 -3.89 14.25
N ARG A 61 -20.49 -5.16 14.41
CA ARG A 61 -19.26 -5.53 15.11
C ARG A 61 -18.01 -4.92 14.46
N LEU A 62 -17.92 -4.96 13.14
CA LEU A 62 -16.82 -4.35 12.39
C LEU A 62 -16.72 -2.85 12.68
N LEU A 63 -17.84 -2.13 12.58
CA LEU A 63 -17.90 -0.69 12.84
C LEU A 63 -17.54 -0.34 14.29
N GLN A 64 -17.98 -1.16 15.24
CA GLN A 64 -17.60 -1.02 16.64
C GLN A 64 -16.09 -1.19 16.84
N MET A 65 -15.46 -2.20 16.21
CA MET A 65 -14.01 -2.40 16.28
C MET A 65 -13.27 -1.24 15.61
N ARG A 66 -13.78 -0.72 14.49
CA ARG A 66 -13.24 0.47 13.84
C ARG A 66 -13.29 1.69 14.77
N GLU A 67 -14.41 1.93 15.44
CA GLU A 67 -14.54 3.05 16.38
C GLU A 67 -13.56 2.92 17.56
N GLN A 68 -13.33 1.69 18.05
CA GLN A 68 -12.32 1.44 19.08
C GLN A 68 -10.90 1.71 18.58
N MET A 69 -10.58 1.35 17.33
CA MET A 69 -9.28 1.64 16.70
C MET A 69 -9.04 3.14 16.53
N LEU A 70 -10.10 3.92 16.24
CA LEU A 70 -10.01 5.37 16.08
C LEU A 70 -9.88 6.14 17.41
N LYS A 71 -10.29 5.55 18.54
CA LYS A 71 -10.13 6.17 19.85
C LYS A 71 -8.64 6.19 20.21
N LEU A 72 -8.08 7.40 20.36
CA LEU A 72 -6.73 7.61 20.90
C LEU A 72 -6.73 7.22 22.39
N ASP A 73 -6.64 5.94 22.69
CA ASP A 73 -6.56 5.47 24.06
C ASP A 73 -5.09 5.40 24.50
N HIS A 74 -4.63 6.38 25.28
CA HIS A 74 -3.30 6.38 25.93
C HIS A 74 -3.07 5.16 26.85
N LYS A 75 -4.09 4.31 27.06
CA LYS A 75 -4.06 3.09 27.87
C LYS A 75 -3.62 1.82 27.13
N ARG A 76 -3.54 1.81 25.79
CA ARG A 76 -2.78 0.76 25.07
C ARG A 76 -1.28 1.09 25.10
N LYS A 77 -0.73 1.41 26.28
CA LYS A 77 0.71 1.27 26.54
C LYS A 77 0.98 -0.23 26.59
N GLY A 78 1.13 -0.83 25.40
CA GLY A 78 1.75 -2.13 25.27
C GLY A 78 3.12 -2.04 25.92
N VAL A 79 3.36 -2.95 26.85
CA VAL A 79 4.68 -3.32 27.36
C VAL A 79 5.66 -3.27 26.19
N VAL A 80 6.73 -2.49 26.36
CA VAL A 80 7.88 -2.54 25.45
C VAL A 80 8.44 -3.95 25.58
N ASP A 81 7.98 -4.85 24.71
CA ASP A 81 8.64 -6.14 24.50
C ASP A 81 9.94 -5.83 23.72
N GLU A 82 10.98 -5.51 24.48
CA GLU A 82 12.37 -5.66 24.02
C GLU A 82 12.62 -7.16 23.77
N ASP A 83 12.29 -7.65 22.57
CA ASP A 83 12.98 -8.78 21.93
C ASP A 83 12.27 -9.19 20.64
N GLY A 84 12.97 -9.14 19.50
CA GLY A 84 12.85 -10.00 18.29
C GLY A 84 11.49 -10.35 17.65
N ASN A 85 10.34 -9.96 18.20
CA ASN A 85 9.01 -10.49 17.91
C ASN A 85 8.09 -9.46 17.23
N ASN A 86 8.48 -8.17 17.20
CA ASN A 86 7.75 -7.13 16.47
C ASN A 86 7.76 -7.36 14.95
N ASN A 87 8.86 -7.88 14.39
CA ASN A 87 8.92 -8.23 12.96
C ASN A 87 7.90 -9.32 12.60
N ASN A 88 7.65 -10.28 13.51
CA ASN A 88 6.65 -11.33 13.29
C ASN A 88 5.22 -10.78 13.36
N LYS A 89 4.96 -9.81 14.26
CA LYS A 89 3.67 -9.12 14.36
C LYS A 89 3.39 -8.27 13.11
N GLY A 90 4.37 -7.51 12.62
CA GLY A 90 4.26 -6.73 11.39
C GLY A 90 4.03 -7.60 10.15
N LEU A 91 4.79 -8.70 10.02
CA LEU A 91 4.62 -9.66 8.92
C LEU A 91 3.22 -10.30 8.95
N HIS A 92 2.73 -10.65 10.13
CA HIS A 92 1.39 -11.18 10.32
C HIS A 92 0.30 -10.18 9.89
N LEU A 93 0.43 -8.90 10.26
CA LEU A 93 -0.51 -7.84 9.84
C LEU A 93 -0.55 -7.66 8.32
N ILE A 94 0.61 -7.63 7.66
CA ILE A 94 0.69 -7.55 6.21
C ILE A 94 0.05 -8.79 5.57
N HIS A 95 0.34 -9.99 6.08
CA HIS A 95 -0.26 -11.21 5.58
C HIS A 95 -1.79 -11.23 5.73
N LEU A 96 -2.32 -10.85 6.89
CA LEU A 96 -3.76 -10.77 7.14
C LEU A 96 -4.41 -9.72 6.22
N LEU A 97 -3.75 -8.58 5.99
CA LEU A 97 -4.20 -7.56 5.07
C LEU A 97 -4.27 -8.08 3.61
N LEU A 98 -3.28 -8.87 3.17
CA LEU A 98 -3.27 -9.49 1.84
C LEU A 98 -4.39 -10.52 1.65
N ILE A 99 -4.62 -11.37 2.66
CA ILE A 99 -5.75 -12.31 2.65
C ILE A 99 -7.07 -11.54 2.61
N THR A 100 -7.19 -10.44 3.35
CA THR A 100 -8.38 -9.58 3.35
C THR A 100 -8.63 -8.98 1.97
N ALA A 101 -7.61 -8.41 1.33
CA ALA A 101 -7.73 -7.87 -0.02
C ALA A 101 -8.14 -8.95 -1.04
N THR A 102 -7.59 -10.16 -0.92
CA THR A 102 -7.98 -11.33 -1.75
C THR A 102 -9.44 -11.71 -1.53
N ALA A 103 -9.90 -11.76 -0.27
CA ALA A 103 -11.30 -12.05 0.05
C ALA A 103 -12.25 -11.00 -0.51
N VAL A 104 -11.87 -9.71 -0.48
CA VAL A 104 -12.63 -8.61 -1.09
C VAL A 104 -12.69 -8.76 -2.62
N ASP A 105 -11.56 -9.06 -3.28
CA ASP A 105 -11.51 -9.29 -4.74
C ASP A 105 -12.37 -10.49 -5.17
N GLU A 106 -12.45 -11.52 -4.33
CA GLU A 106 -13.24 -12.73 -4.55
C GLU A 106 -14.73 -12.58 -4.18
N ASN A 107 -15.16 -11.40 -3.72
CA ASN A 107 -16.50 -11.16 -3.17
C ASN A 107 -16.87 -12.10 -2.00
N ASN A 108 -15.88 -12.59 -1.26
CA ASN A 108 -16.08 -13.42 -0.08
C ASN A 108 -16.28 -12.53 1.16
N VAL A 109 -17.49 -11.96 1.26
CA VAL A 109 -17.85 -10.96 2.28
C VAL A 109 -17.66 -11.49 3.70
N SER A 110 -18.03 -12.74 3.99
CA SER A 110 -17.90 -13.29 5.35
C SER A 110 -16.45 -13.33 5.83
N LEU A 111 -15.53 -13.83 5.00
CA LEU A 111 -14.11 -13.89 5.33
C LEU A 111 -13.50 -12.50 5.41
N ALA A 112 -13.89 -11.60 4.50
CA ALA A 112 -13.41 -10.22 4.51
C ALA A 112 -13.84 -9.49 5.80
N LEU A 113 -15.09 -9.64 6.24
CA LEU A 113 -15.59 -9.06 7.50
C LEU A 113 -14.86 -9.62 8.73
N GLU A 114 -14.61 -10.93 8.77
CA GLU A 114 -13.87 -11.58 9.87
C GLU A 114 -12.43 -11.06 9.94
N ASN A 115 -11.72 -11.04 8.82
CA ASN A 115 -10.34 -10.55 8.78
C ASN A 115 -10.25 -9.05 9.08
N LEU A 116 -11.17 -8.22 8.58
CA LEU A 116 -11.19 -6.78 8.89
C LEU A 116 -11.48 -6.52 10.37
N THR A 117 -12.32 -7.35 10.99
CA THR A 117 -12.60 -7.27 12.44
C THR A 117 -11.33 -7.56 13.23
N GLU A 118 -10.57 -8.59 12.86
CA GLU A 118 -9.27 -8.92 13.46
C GLU A 118 -8.21 -7.83 13.23
N LEU A 119 -8.16 -7.26 12.02
CA LEU A 119 -7.28 -6.14 11.70
C LEU A 119 -7.57 -4.94 12.61
N TYR A 120 -8.82 -4.50 12.71
CA TYR A 120 -9.19 -3.37 13.57
C TYR A 120 -8.92 -3.62 15.06
N GLN A 121 -8.97 -4.87 15.52
CA GLN A 121 -8.60 -5.19 16.90
C GLN A 121 -7.09 -5.04 17.16
N THR A 122 -6.27 -5.37 16.16
CA THR A 122 -4.82 -5.51 16.30
C THR A 122 -4.03 -4.23 15.97
N VAL A 123 -4.53 -3.42 15.04
CA VAL A 123 -3.83 -2.19 14.61
C VAL A 123 -4.07 -1.01 15.54
N SER A 124 -3.19 -0.01 15.44
CA SER A 124 -3.27 1.25 16.17
C SER A 124 -2.79 2.42 15.30
N LEU A 125 -3.50 3.55 15.34
CA LEU A 125 -3.08 4.80 14.68
C LEU A 125 -1.89 5.49 15.38
N THR A 126 -1.61 5.12 16.62
CA THR A 126 -0.40 5.50 17.34
C THR A 126 0.59 4.35 17.41
N GLY A 127 0.40 3.27 16.63
CA GLY A 127 1.31 2.12 16.53
C GLY A 127 2.55 2.39 15.69
N ASP A 128 3.31 1.34 15.36
CA ASP A 128 4.41 1.42 14.40
C ASP A 128 3.93 1.72 12.96
N SER A 129 4.85 1.99 12.02
CA SER A 129 4.49 2.35 10.64
C SER A 129 3.60 1.30 9.95
N VAL A 130 3.83 0.01 10.23
CA VAL A 130 3.06 -1.12 9.68
C VAL A 130 1.62 -1.11 10.22
N GLN A 131 1.44 -0.96 11.53
CA GLN A 131 0.11 -0.86 12.13
C GLN A 131 -0.69 0.31 11.55
N ARG A 132 -0.05 1.46 11.36
CA ARG A 132 -0.71 2.67 10.84
C ARG A 132 -1.10 2.52 9.37
N VAL A 133 -0.21 2.05 8.50
CA VAL A 133 -0.55 1.83 7.09
C VAL A 133 -1.65 0.79 6.95
N VAL A 134 -1.59 -0.32 7.70
CA VAL A 134 -2.63 -1.37 7.68
C VAL A 134 -3.97 -0.83 8.14
N ALA A 135 -4.02 0.05 9.15
CA ALA A 135 -5.26 0.68 9.60
C ALA A 135 -5.96 1.48 8.48
N HIS A 136 -5.20 2.27 7.71
CA HIS A 136 -5.75 3.05 6.60
C HIS A 136 -6.18 2.18 5.41
N PHE A 137 -5.44 1.11 5.11
CA PHE A 137 -5.84 0.14 4.09
C PHE A 137 -7.09 -0.64 4.50
N ALA A 138 -7.20 -1.04 5.77
CA ALA A 138 -8.39 -1.70 6.31
C ALA A 138 -9.63 -0.81 6.15
N ASP A 139 -9.53 0.49 6.41
CA ASP A 139 -10.61 1.46 6.14
C ASP A 139 -11.03 1.48 4.66
N GLY A 140 -10.06 1.51 3.74
CA GLY A 140 -10.38 1.49 2.31
C GLY A 140 -10.98 0.17 1.82
N LEU A 141 -10.56 -0.97 2.38
CA LEU A 141 -11.15 -2.29 2.10
C LEU A 141 -12.55 -2.44 2.70
N ALA A 142 -12.77 -1.93 3.92
CA ALA A 142 -14.08 -1.93 4.56
C ALA A 142 -15.09 -1.09 3.77
N ALA A 143 -14.68 0.09 3.26
CA ALA A 143 -15.51 0.89 2.38
C ALA A 143 -15.92 0.13 1.10
N ARG A 144 -15.00 -0.66 0.52
CA ARG A 144 -15.25 -1.43 -0.70
C ARG A 144 -16.25 -2.58 -0.52
N LEU A 145 -16.45 -3.06 0.71
CA LEU A 145 -17.52 -4.03 1.01
C LEU A 145 -18.91 -3.39 1.06
N LEU A 146 -18.97 -2.07 1.20
CA LEU A 146 -20.19 -1.31 1.41
C LEU A 146 -20.66 -0.67 0.10
N THR A 147 -21.97 -0.54 -0.09
CA THR A 147 -22.49 0.23 -1.21
C THR A 147 -22.31 1.73 -0.95
N ARG A 148 -22.13 2.48 -2.04
CA ARG A 148 -21.98 3.93 -2.00
C ARG A 148 -23.17 4.70 -1.42
N ARG A 149 -24.34 4.07 -1.35
CA ARG A 149 -25.55 4.65 -0.76
C ARG A 149 -25.64 4.41 0.75
N SER A 150 -24.77 3.57 1.29
CA SER A 150 -24.71 3.31 2.72
C SER A 150 -24.21 4.54 3.48
N PRO A 151 -24.90 4.97 4.56
CA PRO A 151 -24.35 5.95 5.49
C PRO A 151 -23.00 5.55 6.08
N PHE A 152 -22.73 4.24 6.18
CA PHE A 152 -21.44 3.72 6.66
C PHE A 152 -20.33 3.92 5.62
N TYR A 153 -20.64 3.77 4.33
CA TYR A 153 -19.69 4.10 3.27
C TYR A 153 -19.34 5.59 3.34
N GLU A 154 -20.35 6.46 3.44
CA GLU A 154 -20.17 7.91 3.58
C GLU A 154 -19.32 8.27 4.81
N MET A 155 -19.56 7.61 5.96
CA MET A 155 -18.79 7.80 7.18
C MET A 155 -17.31 7.41 7.01
N ILE A 156 -17.01 6.26 6.38
CA ILE A 156 -15.63 5.78 6.20
C ILE A 156 -14.90 6.62 5.13
N MET A 157 -15.60 6.96 4.05
CA MET A 157 -15.08 7.70 2.89
C MET A 157 -15.15 9.22 3.05
N LYS A 158 -15.57 9.71 4.22
CA LYS A 158 -15.61 11.13 4.55
C LYS A 158 -14.29 11.80 4.19
N GLN A 159 -14.39 12.81 3.34
CA GLN A 159 -13.25 13.61 2.90
C GLN A 159 -12.84 14.59 4.00
N PRO A 160 -11.54 14.92 4.12
CA PRO A 160 -11.10 16.03 4.97
C PRO A 160 -11.72 17.34 4.49
N THR A 161 -11.85 18.31 5.39
CA THR A 161 -12.16 19.69 4.98
C THR A 161 -11.00 20.28 4.17
N GLU A 162 -11.26 21.33 3.38
CA GLU A 162 -10.21 22.02 2.62
C GLU A 162 -9.08 22.54 3.53
N GLU A 163 -9.43 23.01 4.73
CA GLU A 163 -8.46 23.45 5.74
C GLU A 163 -7.64 22.29 6.31
N GLU A 164 -8.27 21.16 6.65
CA GLU A 164 -7.59 19.95 7.13
C GLU A 164 -6.61 19.41 6.09
N GLU A 165 -7.03 19.36 4.81
CA GLU A 165 -6.18 18.92 3.70
C GLU A 165 -5.02 19.89 3.47
N PHE A 166 -5.28 21.20 3.48
CA PHE A 166 -4.26 22.23 3.33
C PHE A 166 -3.20 22.16 4.44
N LEU A 167 -3.61 22.01 5.70
CA LEU A 167 -2.70 21.87 6.84
C LEU A 167 -1.88 20.59 6.75
N ALA A 168 -2.52 19.46 6.44
CA ALA A 168 -1.84 18.18 6.27
C ALA A 168 -0.83 18.21 5.13
N PHE A 169 -1.18 18.79 3.98
CA PHE A 169 -0.26 18.99 2.86
C PHE A 169 0.90 19.91 3.25
N THR A 170 0.63 20.98 3.99
CA THR A 170 1.65 21.92 4.46
C THR A 170 2.65 21.26 5.38
N ASP A 171 2.18 20.45 6.32
CA ASP A 171 3.06 19.69 7.22
C ASP A 171 3.84 18.62 6.44
N LEU A 172 3.21 17.91 5.51
CA LEU A 172 3.91 16.94 4.65
C LEU A 172 5.02 17.60 3.83
N TYR A 173 4.74 18.74 3.20
CA TYR A 173 5.73 19.53 2.44
C TYR A 173 6.91 19.99 3.32
N ARG A 174 6.65 20.25 4.61
CA ARG A 174 7.65 20.68 5.58
C ARG A 174 8.51 19.55 6.12
N VAL A 175 7.98 18.34 6.25
CA VAL A 175 8.71 17.22 6.88
C VAL A 175 9.31 16.25 5.86
N SER A 176 8.72 16.12 4.68
CA SER A 176 9.18 15.21 3.63
C SER A 176 9.84 15.96 2.46
N PRO A 177 10.97 15.46 1.91
CA PRO A 177 11.61 16.05 0.74
C PRO A 177 10.85 15.77 -0.57
N TYR A 178 9.81 14.93 -0.56
CA TYR A 178 9.13 14.43 -1.75
C TYR A 178 8.71 15.53 -2.74
N PHE A 179 7.89 16.48 -2.29
CA PHE A 179 7.43 17.59 -3.13
C PHE A 179 8.50 18.66 -3.34
N GLN A 180 9.35 18.90 -2.35
CA GLN A 180 10.40 19.91 -2.43
C GLN A 180 11.45 19.54 -3.48
N LEU A 181 11.82 18.27 -3.59
CA LEU A 181 12.74 17.80 -4.60
C LEU A 181 12.19 18.05 -6.00
N ALA A 182 10.93 17.66 -6.24
CA ALA A 182 10.22 17.90 -7.50
C ALA A 182 10.22 19.39 -7.87
N HIS A 183 9.79 20.24 -6.95
CA HIS A 183 9.69 21.69 -7.18
C HIS A 183 11.06 22.35 -7.40
N PHE A 184 12.05 22.05 -6.56
CA PHE A 184 13.35 22.71 -6.64
C PHE A 184 14.12 22.30 -7.90
N THR A 185 14.09 21.02 -8.27
CA THR A 185 14.76 20.55 -9.49
C THR A 185 14.07 21.07 -10.76
N ALA A 186 12.74 21.12 -10.78
CA ALA A 186 11.99 21.76 -11.86
C ALA A 186 12.31 23.27 -11.95
N ASN A 187 12.30 23.98 -10.82
CA ASN A 187 12.61 25.41 -10.79
C ASN A 187 14.04 25.72 -11.23
N GLN A 188 15.00 24.87 -10.88
CA GLN A 188 16.39 25.02 -11.33
C GLN A 188 16.51 24.87 -12.84
N ALA A 189 15.84 23.88 -13.43
CA ALA A 189 15.81 23.70 -14.87
C ALA A 189 15.12 24.89 -15.59
N ILE A 190 14.02 25.41 -15.03
CA ILE A 190 13.32 26.59 -15.55
C ILE A 190 14.21 27.84 -15.47
N LEU A 191 14.92 28.02 -14.35
CA LEU A 191 15.80 29.15 -14.14
C LEU A 191 16.97 29.13 -15.13
N GLU A 192 17.59 27.98 -15.36
CA GLU A 192 18.66 27.82 -16.34
C GLU A 192 18.18 28.11 -17.77
N ALA A 193 17.03 27.57 -18.16
CA ALA A 193 16.43 27.85 -19.46
C ALA A 193 16.11 29.35 -19.67
N PHE A 194 15.79 30.07 -18.59
CA PHE A 194 15.62 31.52 -18.61
C PHE A 194 16.96 32.27 -18.72
N GLU A 195 17.99 31.85 -17.98
CA GLU A 195 19.33 32.43 -18.04
C GLU A 195 19.97 32.25 -19.43
N ASP A 196 19.80 31.09 -20.05
CA ASP A 196 20.34 30.78 -21.39
C ASP A 196 19.74 31.66 -22.50
N GLN A 197 18.57 32.24 -22.26
CA GLN A 197 17.89 33.13 -23.21
C GLN A 197 17.91 34.60 -22.79
N ILE A 198 18.68 34.97 -21.76
CA ILE A 198 18.58 36.30 -21.12
C ILE A 198 18.82 37.48 -22.07
N GLU A 199 19.66 37.29 -23.10
CA GLU A 199 19.95 38.31 -24.11
C GLU A 199 18.78 38.54 -25.07
N ASN A 200 17.92 37.54 -25.26
CA ASN A 200 16.89 37.50 -26.29
C ASN A 200 15.45 37.40 -25.74
N ASN A 201 15.27 37.29 -24.43
CA ASN A 201 13.97 37.04 -23.80
C ASN A 201 13.34 38.26 -23.12
N ASN A 202 13.81 39.47 -23.43
CA ASN A 202 13.36 40.73 -22.82
C ASN A 202 13.34 40.69 -21.28
N ARG A 203 14.11 39.79 -20.65
CA ARG A 203 14.11 39.50 -19.21
C ARG A 203 12.71 39.18 -18.68
N ALA A 204 11.92 38.49 -19.51
CA ALA A 204 10.56 38.04 -19.23
C ALA A 204 10.48 36.51 -19.22
N LEU A 205 10.03 35.95 -18.11
CA LEU A 205 9.73 34.54 -17.94
C LEU A 205 8.21 34.36 -17.81
N HIS A 206 7.67 33.42 -18.58
CA HIS A 206 6.29 32.97 -18.48
C HIS A 206 6.24 31.47 -18.21
N VAL A 207 5.77 31.11 -17.02
CA VAL A 207 5.52 29.72 -16.63
C VAL A 207 4.05 29.39 -16.84
N ILE A 208 3.79 28.26 -17.48
CA ILE A 208 2.46 27.67 -17.63
C ILE A 208 2.43 26.42 -16.76
N ASP A 209 1.73 26.52 -15.64
CA ASP A 209 1.63 25.47 -14.63
C ASP A 209 0.29 24.75 -14.74
N PHE A 210 0.33 23.49 -15.18
CA PHE A 210 -0.87 22.70 -15.45
C PHE A 210 -1.57 22.20 -14.17
N ASP A 211 -0.93 22.37 -13.02
CA ASP A 211 -1.55 22.18 -11.72
C ASP A 211 -0.89 23.07 -10.66
N VAL A 212 -1.42 24.29 -10.49
CA VAL A 212 -0.84 25.26 -9.54
C VAL A 212 -1.08 24.89 -8.08
N SER A 213 -2.14 24.11 -7.80
CA SER A 213 -2.52 23.68 -6.45
C SER A 213 -2.41 24.85 -5.44
N TYR A 214 -1.70 24.66 -4.32
CA TYR A 214 -1.48 25.68 -3.29
C TYR A 214 -0.36 26.69 -3.61
N GLY A 215 0.34 26.55 -4.74
CA GLY A 215 1.38 27.47 -5.21
C GLY A 215 2.76 27.31 -4.55
N PHE A 216 3.02 26.22 -3.82
CA PHE A 216 4.24 26.06 -3.01
C PHE A 216 5.55 25.96 -3.80
N GLN A 217 5.48 25.63 -5.09
CA GLN A 217 6.65 25.59 -5.97
C GLN A 217 7.26 26.98 -6.18
N TRP A 218 6.42 27.98 -6.40
CA TRP A 218 6.80 29.25 -7.01
C TRP A 218 7.57 30.24 -6.12
N PRO A 219 7.40 30.31 -4.78
CA PRO A 219 8.16 31.22 -3.94
C PRO A 219 9.68 31.09 -4.09
N SER A 220 10.21 29.88 -4.22
CA SER A 220 11.66 29.66 -4.41
C SER A 220 12.17 30.23 -5.73
N LEU A 221 11.41 30.08 -6.83
CA LEU A 221 11.76 30.65 -8.12
C LEU A 221 11.64 32.18 -8.13
N ILE A 222 10.60 32.74 -7.49
CA ILE A 222 10.44 34.19 -7.30
C ILE A 222 11.68 34.77 -6.63
N GLN A 223 12.15 34.13 -5.55
CA GLN A 223 13.35 34.56 -4.83
C GLN A 223 14.59 34.48 -5.72
N SER A 224 14.84 33.34 -6.39
CA SER A 224 16.02 33.18 -7.25
C SER A 224 16.04 34.16 -8.42
N LEU A 225 14.88 34.45 -9.04
CA LEU A 225 14.79 35.49 -10.07
C LEU A 225 15.07 36.88 -9.51
N SER A 226 14.54 37.19 -8.33
CA SER A 226 14.83 38.46 -7.65
C SER A 226 16.32 38.63 -7.37
N GLU A 227 17.04 37.59 -6.93
CA GLU A 227 18.49 37.65 -6.68
C GLU A 227 19.30 37.94 -7.95
N LYS A 228 18.75 37.63 -9.13
CA LYS A 228 19.35 37.89 -10.45
C LYS A 228 18.94 39.24 -11.07
N ALA A 229 17.89 39.86 -10.55
CA ALA A 229 17.40 41.15 -11.03
C ALA A 229 18.13 42.32 -10.34
N THR A 230 18.31 43.43 -11.05
CA THR A 230 18.85 44.68 -10.48
C THR A 230 17.81 45.79 -10.61
N ASN A 231 17.97 46.89 -9.86
CA ASN A 231 17.02 48.01 -9.94
C ASN A 231 16.97 48.67 -11.33
N GLY A 232 18.07 48.62 -12.10
CA GLY A 232 18.13 49.10 -13.48
C GLY A 232 17.61 48.09 -14.50
N ASN A 233 17.70 46.80 -14.20
CA ASN A 233 17.25 45.71 -15.06
C ASN A 233 16.30 44.80 -14.26
N ARG A 234 15.00 45.11 -14.32
CA ARG A 234 13.95 44.30 -13.67
C ARG A 234 13.69 43.02 -14.47
N ILE A 235 13.18 42.01 -13.78
CA ILE A 235 12.69 40.76 -14.41
C ILE A 235 11.17 40.77 -14.36
N SER A 236 10.53 40.46 -15.49
CA SER A 236 9.10 40.20 -15.54
C SER A 236 8.86 38.70 -15.37
N PHE A 237 8.06 38.32 -14.39
CA PHE A 237 7.70 36.93 -14.15
C PHE A 237 6.19 36.76 -14.15
N ARG A 238 5.69 35.96 -15.09
CA ARG A 238 4.27 35.65 -15.22
C ARG A 238 4.02 34.17 -15.00
N ILE A 239 2.97 33.85 -14.25
CA ILE A 239 2.48 32.47 -14.10
C ILE A 239 1.06 32.40 -14.65
N THR A 240 0.83 31.47 -15.59
CA THR A 240 -0.52 31.00 -15.93
C THR A 240 -0.73 29.67 -15.22
N GLY A 241 -1.54 29.65 -14.15
CA GLY A 241 -1.75 28.48 -13.30
C GLY A 241 -3.12 27.85 -13.49
N PHE A 242 -3.18 26.52 -13.62
CA PHE A 242 -4.41 25.75 -13.69
C PHE A 242 -4.82 25.20 -12.31
N GLY A 243 -6.06 25.46 -11.89
CA GLY A 243 -6.59 25.05 -10.59
C GLY A 243 -7.92 24.31 -10.68
N ARG A 244 -8.32 23.65 -9.58
CA ARG A 244 -9.55 22.85 -9.54
C ARG A 244 -10.82 23.70 -9.40
N SER A 245 -10.72 24.82 -8.69
CA SER A 245 -11.82 25.74 -8.41
C SER A 245 -11.34 27.20 -8.49
N ILE A 246 -12.29 28.13 -8.51
CA ILE A 246 -11.96 29.56 -8.56
C ILE A 246 -11.38 30.00 -7.21
N GLU A 247 -11.91 29.43 -6.13
CA GLU A 247 -11.51 29.67 -4.75
C GLU A 247 -10.04 29.28 -4.53
N GLU A 248 -9.64 28.07 -4.97
CA GLU A 248 -8.25 27.59 -4.92
C GLU A 248 -7.30 28.56 -5.66
N LEU A 249 -7.70 29.00 -6.85
CA LEU A 249 -6.92 29.93 -7.67
C LEU A 249 -6.77 31.31 -7.01
N GLN A 250 -7.85 31.86 -6.46
CA GLN A 250 -7.83 33.16 -5.78
C GLN A 250 -6.94 33.14 -4.55
N GLU A 251 -7.01 32.07 -3.75
CA GLU A 251 -6.13 31.94 -2.60
C GLU A 251 -4.66 31.81 -2.99
N THR A 252 -4.36 31.00 -4.00
CA THR A 252 -3.00 30.83 -4.50
C THR A 252 -2.45 32.12 -5.11
N GLU A 253 -3.27 32.86 -5.87
CA GLU A 253 -2.94 34.19 -6.37
C GLU A 253 -2.59 35.13 -5.20
N ASN A 254 -3.47 35.22 -4.19
CA ASN A 254 -3.26 36.09 -3.03
C ASN A 254 -1.94 35.78 -2.32
N ARG A 255 -1.64 34.49 -2.09
CA ARG A 255 -0.38 34.04 -1.47
C ARG A 255 0.84 34.47 -2.31
N LEU A 256 0.83 34.19 -3.61
CA LEU A 256 1.97 34.46 -4.49
C LEU A 256 2.19 35.96 -4.75
N VAL A 257 1.12 36.71 -5.01
CA VAL A 257 1.17 38.16 -5.19
C VAL A 257 1.65 38.83 -3.92
N SER A 258 1.13 38.43 -2.75
CA SER A 258 1.59 38.95 -1.46
C SER A 258 3.07 38.69 -1.24
N PHE A 259 3.55 37.47 -1.51
CA PHE A 259 4.97 37.13 -1.41
C PHE A 259 5.84 37.95 -2.38
N SER A 260 5.40 38.13 -3.63
CA SER A 260 6.15 38.86 -4.66
C SER A 260 6.36 40.34 -4.35
N LYS A 261 5.45 40.97 -3.58
CA LYS A 261 5.54 42.41 -3.21
C LYS A 261 6.80 42.72 -2.40
N SER A 262 7.40 41.71 -1.77
CA SER A 262 8.67 41.84 -1.05
C SER A 262 9.87 42.12 -1.98
N PHE A 263 9.74 41.90 -3.29
CA PHE A 263 10.83 41.99 -4.26
C PHE A 263 10.62 43.14 -5.27
N ARG A 264 11.20 44.32 -4.99
CA ARG A 264 10.99 45.55 -5.79
C ARG A 264 11.57 45.49 -7.21
N ASN A 265 12.54 44.62 -7.44
CA ASN A 265 13.23 44.40 -8.71
C ASN A 265 12.54 43.34 -9.60
N LEU A 266 11.44 42.74 -9.13
CA LEU A 266 10.61 41.81 -9.89
C LEU A 266 9.28 42.48 -10.27
N VAL A 267 8.72 42.12 -11.43
CA VAL A 267 7.34 42.45 -11.84
C VAL A 267 6.59 41.14 -11.98
N PHE A 268 5.70 40.84 -11.03
CA PHE A 268 4.98 39.58 -10.97
C PHE A 268 3.54 39.72 -11.48
N GLU A 269 3.10 38.76 -12.31
CA GLU A 269 1.73 38.67 -12.85
C GLU A 269 1.23 37.22 -12.69
N PHE A 270 0.03 37.04 -12.16
CA PHE A 270 -0.62 35.73 -12.06
C PHE A 270 -1.90 35.71 -12.88
N GLN A 271 -2.13 34.61 -13.60
CA GLN A 271 -3.36 34.34 -14.33
C GLN A 271 -3.87 32.94 -13.97
N GLY A 272 -4.98 32.87 -13.22
CA GLY A 272 -5.64 31.62 -12.88
C GLY A 272 -6.59 31.15 -13.98
N LEU A 273 -6.57 29.85 -14.29
CA LEU A 273 -7.50 29.20 -15.23
C LEU A 273 -8.03 27.89 -14.63
N ILE A 274 -9.32 27.60 -14.83
CA ILE A 274 -9.89 26.34 -14.34
C ILE A 274 -9.40 25.17 -15.20
N ARG A 275 -9.03 24.05 -14.58
CA ARG A 275 -8.64 22.82 -15.31
C ARG A 275 -9.72 22.39 -16.29
N GLY A 276 -9.30 21.94 -17.48
CA GLY A 276 -10.22 21.55 -18.56
C GLY A 276 -10.79 22.72 -19.38
N SER A 277 -10.49 23.97 -19.01
CA SER A 277 -10.75 25.12 -19.89
C SER A 277 -9.89 25.04 -21.16
N ARG A 278 -10.42 25.56 -22.28
CA ARG A 278 -9.69 25.58 -23.55
C ARG A 278 -8.47 26.50 -23.44
N LEU A 279 -7.28 25.98 -23.72
CA LEU A 279 -6.02 26.75 -23.66
C LEU A 279 -5.85 27.83 -24.74
N VAL A 280 -6.88 28.08 -25.55
CA VAL A 280 -6.92 29.12 -26.59
C VAL A 280 -6.65 30.52 -26.00
N ASN A 281 -6.72 30.67 -24.68
CA ASN A 281 -6.46 31.92 -23.95
C ASN A 281 -5.00 32.13 -23.50
N ILE A 282 -4.07 31.20 -23.75
CA ILE A 282 -2.66 31.39 -23.36
C ILE A 282 -1.99 32.36 -24.35
N ARG A 283 -1.92 33.63 -23.96
CA ARG A 283 -1.23 34.68 -24.74
C ARG A 283 0.28 34.63 -24.50
N LYS A 284 1.04 34.25 -25.51
CA LYS A 284 2.51 34.38 -25.51
C LYS A 284 2.90 35.83 -25.84
N LYS A 285 3.68 36.49 -24.98
CA LYS A 285 4.27 37.80 -25.31
C LYS A 285 5.48 37.59 -26.24
N LYS A 286 5.76 38.56 -27.12
CA LYS A 286 6.88 38.45 -28.07
C LYS A 286 8.21 38.48 -27.30
N HIS A 287 9.10 37.53 -27.62
CA HIS A 287 10.42 37.39 -27.00
C HIS A 287 10.35 37.21 -25.47
N GLU A 288 9.48 36.33 -24.96
CA GLU A 288 9.54 35.85 -23.56
C GLU A 288 10.03 34.40 -23.53
N THR A 289 10.77 34.00 -22.50
CA THR A 289 11.05 32.58 -22.24
C THR A 289 9.79 31.94 -21.71
N VAL A 290 9.34 30.85 -22.33
CA VAL A 290 8.15 30.11 -21.90
C VAL A 290 8.56 28.76 -21.34
N ALA A 291 8.12 28.44 -20.13
CA ALA A 291 8.30 27.13 -19.52
C ALA A 291 6.94 26.45 -19.29
N ALA A 292 6.81 25.17 -19.62
CA ALA A 292 5.64 24.37 -19.28
C ALA A 292 5.96 23.45 -18.10
N ASN A 293 5.17 23.53 -17.04
CA ASN A 293 5.34 22.75 -15.82
C ASN A 293 4.25 21.68 -15.72
N LEU A 294 4.66 20.42 -15.85
CA LEU A 294 3.81 19.21 -15.78
C LEU A 294 4.20 18.39 -14.54
N VAL A 295 4.24 19.04 -13.37
CA VAL A 295 4.54 18.38 -12.09
C VAL A 295 3.26 17.76 -11.53
N PHE A 296 3.24 16.43 -11.40
CA PHE A 296 2.13 15.59 -10.93
C PHE A 296 0.81 15.78 -11.71
N HIS A 297 0.88 16.27 -12.95
CA HIS A 297 -0.32 16.63 -13.72
C HIS A 297 -0.81 15.50 -14.63
N LEU A 298 0.07 14.87 -15.43
CA LEU A 298 -0.34 13.92 -16.47
C LEU A 298 -0.95 12.66 -15.87
N ASN A 299 -0.49 12.22 -14.69
CA ASN A 299 -1.09 11.11 -13.95
C ASN A 299 -2.55 11.36 -13.52
N THR A 300 -2.96 12.62 -13.40
CA THR A 300 -4.36 12.98 -13.08
C THR A 300 -5.30 12.81 -14.28
N LEU A 301 -4.75 12.65 -15.49
CA LEU A 301 -5.52 12.53 -16.73
C LEU A 301 -5.95 11.08 -16.94
N LYS A 302 -7.27 10.88 -16.96
CA LYS A 302 -7.91 9.55 -16.92
C LYS A 302 -7.61 8.63 -18.12
N ASN A 303 -7.25 9.18 -19.29
CA ASN A 303 -7.00 8.34 -20.46
C ASN A 303 -5.82 8.84 -21.32
N TYR A 304 -5.25 7.91 -22.10
CA TYR A 304 -4.11 8.15 -22.98
C TYR A 304 -4.38 9.28 -23.99
N LEU A 305 -5.61 9.38 -24.49
CA LEU A 305 -6.01 10.44 -25.40
C LEU A 305 -5.85 11.83 -24.77
N LYS A 306 -6.33 12.04 -23.54
CA LYS A 306 -6.16 13.30 -22.81
C LYS A 306 -4.69 13.63 -22.55
N ILE A 307 -3.87 12.63 -22.23
CA ILE A 307 -2.42 12.83 -22.07
C ILE A 307 -1.81 13.30 -23.38
N SER A 308 -2.12 12.61 -24.49
CA SER A 308 -1.64 12.98 -25.83
C SER A 308 -2.14 14.37 -26.26
N ASP A 309 -3.40 14.70 -26.01
CA ASP A 309 -3.97 16.02 -26.29
C ASP A 309 -3.24 17.12 -25.51
N THR A 310 -2.98 16.90 -24.22
CA THR A 310 -2.20 17.83 -23.38
C THR A 310 -0.78 18.00 -23.91
N LEU A 311 -0.08 16.92 -24.28
CA LEU A 311 1.27 16.99 -24.83
C LEU A 311 1.31 17.70 -26.20
N ASN A 312 0.35 17.41 -27.08
CA ASN A 312 0.19 18.10 -28.37
C ASN A 312 -0.03 19.61 -28.17
N LEU A 313 -0.77 19.95 -27.14
CA LEU A 313 -1.07 21.31 -26.79
C LEU A 313 0.14 22.04 -26.19
N VAL A 314 0.88 21.42 -25.27
CA VAL A 314 2.19 21.92 -24.81
C VAL A 314 3.12 22.15 -26.00
N ARG A 315 3.19 21.20 -26.94
CA ARG A 315 4.00 21.34 -28.16
C ARG A 315 3.58 22.55 -28.99
N SER A 316 2.28 22.81 -29.14
CA SER A 316 1.76 23.95 -29.91
C SER A 316 2.20 25.32 -29.37
N ILE A 317 2.44 25.41 -28.06
CA ILE A 317 2.91 26.63 -27.37
C ILE A 317 4.39 26.90 -27.68
N LYS A 318 5.14 25.86 -28.08
CA LYS A 318 6.59 25.88 -28.31
C LYS A 318 7.34 26.47 -27.11
N PRO A 319 7.25 25.83 -25.92
CA PRO A 319 8.00 26.23 -24.74
C PRO A 319 9.50 26.02 -24.95
N THR A 320 10.32 26.83 -24.28
CA THR A 320 11.77 26.66 -24.20
C THR A 320 12.13 25.40 -23.42
N ILE A 321 11.38 25.11 -22.35
CA ILE A 321 11.58 23.92 -21.51
C ILE A 321 10.25 23.35 -21.06
N VAL A 322 10.19 22.03 -20.92
CA VAL A 322 9.09 21.31 -20.29
C VAL A 322 9.65 20.54 -19.09
N THR A 323 9.13 20.80 -17.90
CA THR A 323 9.45 20.02 -16.70
C THR A 323 8.34 18.97 -16.52
N LEU A 324 8.73 17.70 -16.47
CA LEU A 324 7.83 16.58 -16.19
C LEU A 324 8.29 15.90 -14.91
N VAL A 325 7.43 15.86 -13.90
CA VAL A 325 7.68 15.12 -12.67
C VAL A 325 6.43 14.30 -12.38
N GLU A 326 6.59 12.99 -12.26
CA GLU A 326 5.48 12.08 -12.04
C GLU A 326 5.85 11.06 -10.96
N GLN A 327 4.83 10.54 -10.28
CA GLN A 327 5.01 9.38 -9.42
C GLN A 327 5.30 8.15 -10.29
N GLU A 328 6.46 7.56 -10.04
CA GLU A 328 6.91 6.34 -10.71
C GLU A 328 6.15 5.13 -10.13
N GLY A 329 5.69 4.25 -11.01
CA GLY A 329 4.97 3.05 -10.65
C GLY A 329 5.29 1.90 -11.60
N SER A 330 4.60 0.78 -11.40
CA SER A 330 4.82 -0.43 -12.19
C SER A 330 4.08 -0.37 -13.54
N ARG A 331 4.02 -1.49 -14.29
CA ARG A 331 3.18 -1.56 -15.49
C ARG A 331 1.73 -1.41 -15.08
N SER A 332 1.03 -0.39 -15.61
CA SER A 332 -0.41 -0.13 -15.47
C SER A 332 -1.20 -1.35 -14.97
N PRO A 333 -1.39 -1.47 -13.64
CA PRO A 333 -1.96 -2.67 -13.04
C PRO A 333 -3.37 -2.92 -13.56
N ARG A 334 -3.64 -4.15 -13.98
CA ARG A 334 -4.88 -4.50 -14.71
C ARG A 334 -6.03 -4.93 -13.81
N ASN A 335 -5.75 -5.35 -12.57
CA ASN A 335 -6.75 -5.85 -11.63
C ASN A 335 -6.63 -5.14 -10.27
N PHE A 336 -7.61 -5.34 -9.39
CA PHE A 336 -7.64 -4.71 -8.08
C PHE A 336 -6.44 -5.12 -7.21
N LEU A 337 -6.10 -6.41 -7.15
CA LEU A 337 -4.99 -6.90 -6.33
C LEU A 337 -3.61 -6.33 -6.73
N SER A 338 -3.34 -6.17 -8.03
CA SER A 338 -2.09 -5.54 -8.48
C SER A 338 -1.99 -4.07 -8.05
N ARG A 339 -3.09 -3.30 -8.16
CA ARG A 339 -3.15 -1.91 -7.65
C ARG A 339 -3.00 -1.83 -6.15
N PHE A 340 -3.66 -2.74 -5.44
CA PHE A 340 -3.57 -2.88 -3.99
C PHE A 340 -2.11 -3.06 -3.57
N MET A 341 -1.41 -4.00 -4.20
CA MET A 341 0.00 -4.30 -3.91
C MET A 341 0.93 -3.13 -4.18
N GLU A 342 0.86 -2.53 -5.36
CA GLU A 342 1.71 -1.38 -5.74
C GLU A 342 1.52 -0.22 -4.76
N SER A 343 0.27 0.05 -4.41
CA SER A 343 -0.06 1.12 -3.48
C SER A 343 0.39 0.80 -2.06
N LEU A 344 0.24 -0.44 -1.60
CA LEU A 344 0.73 -0.86 -0.29
C LEU A 344 2.23 -0.63 -0.17
N HIS A 345 3.00 -0.96 -1.21
CA HIS A 345 4.43 -0.70 -1.23
C HIS A 345 4.78 0.80 -1.17
N TYR A 346 4.08 1.62 -1.97
CA TYR A 346 4.27 3.07 -1.98
C TYR A 346 3.93 3.70 -0.62
N PHE A 347 2.73 3.42 -0.09
CA PHE A 347 2.29 3.99 1.18
C PHE A 347 3.08 3.43 2.35
N ALA A 348 3.50 2.16 2.36
CA ALA A 348 4.40 1.66 3.39
C ALA A 348 5.72 2.46 3.41
N ALA A 349 6.30 2.77 2.24
CA ALA A 349 7.50 3.60 2.17
C ALA A 349 7.24 5.05 2.66
N MET A 350 6.08 5.63 2.34
CA MET A 350 5.71 6.96 2.84
C MET A 350 5.52 6.97 4.36
N PHE A 351 4.84 5.98 4.93
CA PHE A 351 4.63 5.84 6.37
C PHE A 351 5.95 5.55 7.11
N ASP A 352 6.81 4.69 6.58
CA ASP A 352 8.17 4.45 7.10
C ASP A 352 8.97 5.77 7.10
N SER A 353 8.90 6.55 6.01
CA SER A 353 9.61 7.83 5.93
C SER A 353 9.11 8.89 6.91
N LEU A 354 7.81 8.87 7.23
CA LEU A 354 7.23 9.73 8.24
C LEU A 354 7.59 9.30 9.66
N ASP A 355 7.74 7.98 9.90
CA ASP A 355 8.17 7.42 11.18
C ASP A 355 9.61 7.87 11.51
N ASP A 356 10.48 7.93 10.51
CA ASP A 356 11.83 8.49 10.66
C ASP A 356 11.79 10.00 10.91
N CYS A 357 10.82 10.75 10.39
CA CYS A 357 10.81 12.22 10.48
C CYS A 357 10.03 12.78 11.69
N LEU A 358 9.07 12.04 12.23
CA LEU A 358 8.13 12.54 13.22
C LEU A 358 7.89 11.54 14.35
N PRO A 359 7.84 12.00 15.62
CA PRO A 359 7.53 11.13 16.75
C PRO A 359 6.17 10.42 16.63
N GLN A 360 6.06 9.28 17.31
CA GLN A 360 4.89 8.42 17.24
C GLN A 360 3.58 9.08 17.73
N GLU A 361 3.68 10.03 18.64
CA GLU A 361 2.56 10.78 19.22
C GLU A 361 2.32 12.14 18.53
N SER A 362 2.96 12.37 17.38
CA SER A 362 2.87 13.65 16.68
C SER A 362 1.50 13.86 16.04
N ASN A 363 0.76 14.88 16.51
CA ASN A 363 -0.48 15.33 15.90
C ASN A 363 -0.30 15.74 14.42
N LYS A 364 0.88 16.26 14.06
CA LYS A 364 1.21 16.57 12.65
C LYS A 364 1.31 15.31 11.81
N ARG A 365 1.96 14.26 12.33
CA ARG A 365 2.06 12.96 11.66
C ARG A 365 0.67 12.39 11.43
N LEU A 366 -0.14 12.33 12.49
CA LEU A 366 -1.51 11.85 12.41
C LEU A 366 -2.36 12.66 11.41
N SER A 367 -2.19 13.98 11.37
CA SER A 367 -2.86 14.85 10.39
C SER A 367 -2.46 14.50 8.95
N ILE A 368 -1.16 14.34 8.67
CA ILE A 368 -0.65 13.92 7.35
C ILE A 368 -1.20 12.53 6.97
N GLU A 369 -1.06 11.55 7.86
CA GLU A 369 -1.48 10.17 7.62
C GLU A 369 -2.98 10.07 7.39
N LYS A 370 -3.80 10.79 8.16
CA LYS A 370 -5.26 10.74 8.05
C LYS A 370 -5.81 11.57 6.90
N ASN A 371 -5.45 12.85 6.84
CA ASN A 371 -6.11 13.84 5.98
C ASN A 371 -5.46 13.93 4.60
N TYR A 372 -4.23 13.44 4.42
CA TYR A 372 -3.58 13.39 3.11
C TYR A 372 -3.40 11.96 2.60
N LEU A 373 -2.57 11.14 3.27
CA LEU A 373 -2.26 9.80 2.78
C LEU A 373 -3.47 8.85 2.85
N GLY A 374 -4.24 8.90 3.93
CA GLY A 374 -5.43 8.09 4.14
C GLY A 374 -6.55 8.43 3.14
N LYS A 375 -6.67 9.70 2.74
CA LYS A 375 -7.55 10.12 1.64
C LYS A 375 -7.13 9.47 0.32
N GLU A 376 -5.84 9.54 -0.02
CA GLU A 376 -5.29 8.94 -1.25
C GLU A 376 -5.46 7.41 -1.27
N ILE A 377 -5.16 6.72 -0.16
CA ILE A 377 -5.36 5.27 0.00
C ILE A 377 -6.83 4.90 -0.26
N LYS A 378 -7.77 5.56 0.41
CA LYS A 378 -9.20 5.29 0.26
C LYS A 378 -9.68 5.54 -1.17
N SER A 379 -9.26 6.66 -1.76
CA SER A 379 -9.56 7.01 -3.15
C SER A 379 -9.11 5.89 -4.09
N MET A 380 -7.83 5.48 -4.00
CA MET A 380 -7.25 4.45 -4.85
C MET A 380 -7.97 3.10 -4.73
N LEU A 381 -8.30 2.65 -3.50
CA LEU A 381 -8.98 1.37 -3.28
C LEU A 381 -10.45 1.35 -3.78
N ASN A 382 -11.12 2.50 -3.89
CA ASN A 382 -12.55 2.59 -4.21
C ASN A 382 -12.83 3.23 -5.59
N CYS A 383 -11.81 3.35 -6.45
CA CYS A 383 -11.93 3.96 -7.79
C CYS A 383 -12.87 3.20 -8.74
N ASP A 384 -12.99 1.87 -8.62
CA ASP A 384 -13.65 1.01 -9.63
C ASP A 384 -15.17 1.15 -9.66
N GLU A 385 -15.76 1.55 -8.53
CA GLU A 385 -17.20 1.48 -8.30
C GLU A 385 -17.94 2.77 -8.69
N SER A 386 -17.31 3.64 -9.50
CA SER A 386 -18.00 4.82 -10.01
C SER A 386 -18.94 4.45 -11.15
N ASP A 387 -20.23 4.72 -10.93
CA ASP A 387 -21.38 4.42 -11.78
C ASP A 387 -21.11 4.53 -13.30
N ASN A 388 -21.64 3.54 -14.02
CA ASN A 388 -21.96 3.52 -15.46
C ASN A 388 -21.03 2.79 -16.43
N GLY A 389 -20.49 1.62 -16.09
CA GLY A 389 -20.19 0.55 -17.07
C GLY A 389 -19.34 0.91 -18.30
N ASN A 390 -18.66 2.06 -18.26
CA ASN A 390 -17.82 2.54 -19.34
C ASN A 390 -16.40 2.18 -18.93
N TYR A 391 -15.85 1.14 -19.57
CA TYR A 391 -14.52 0.57 -19.35
C TYR A 391 -13.36 1.54 -19.72
N ASP A 392 -13.56 2.84 -19.56
CA ASP A 392 -12.53 3.87 -19.75
C ASP A 392 -11.75 4.06 -18.45
N ASN A 393 -10.88 3.09 -18.13
CA ASN A 393 -9.82 3.10 -17.10
C ASN A 393 -9.75 4.39 -16.23
N TYR A 394 -10.49 4.43 -15.12
CA TYR A 394 -10.63 5.57 -14.22
C TYR A 394 -9.48 5.72 -13.19
N TYR A 395 -8.33 5.09 -13.42
CA TYR A 395 -7.26 4.98 -12.42
C TYR A 395 -6.13 5.97 -12.68
N PRO A 396 -5.58 6.64 -11.65
CA PRO A 396 -4.24 7.23 -11.74
C PRO A 396 -3.29 6.10 -12.12
N ARG A 397 -2.75 6.16 -13.34
CA ARG A 397 -1.83 5.15 -13.85
C ARG A 397 -0.42 5.63 -13.61
N TYR A 398 0.11 5.30 -12.44
CA TYR A 398 1.54 5.41 -12.22
C TYR A 398 2.24 4.50 -13.21
N GLU A 399 3.06 5.10 -14.05
CA GLU A 399 3.76 4.40 -15.12
C GLU A 399 5.26 4.51 -14.89
N ARG A 400 5.97 3.48 -15.37
CA ARG A 400 7.43 3.49 -15.36
C ARG A 400 7.97 4.69 -16.13
N MET A 401 9.12 5.21 -15.71
CA MET A 401 9.79 6.33 -16.35
C MET A 401 10.08 6.10 -17.84
N GLU A 402 10.36 4.85 -18.27
CA GLU A 402 10.54 4.50 -19.69
C GLU A 402 9.28 4.86 -20.51
N THR A 403 8.10 4.67 -19.92
CA THR A 403 6.82 4.93 -20.57
C THR A 403 6.59 6.43 -20.73
N TRP A 404 6.88 7.20 -19.68
CA TRP A 404 6.83 8.67 -19.74
C TRP A 404 7.83 9.23 -20.75
N LYS A 405 9.06 8.71 -20.76
CA LYS A 405 10.08 9.06 -21.75
C LYS A 405 9.59 8.79 -23.18
N ALA A 406 9.09 7.59 -23.45
CA ALA A 406 8.59 7.22 -24.76
C ALA A 406 7.40 8.11 -25.20
N ARG A 407 6.52 8.50 -24.27
CA ARG A 407 5.42 9.43 -24.54
C ARG A 407 5.92 10.82 -24.91
N MET A 408 6.88 11.36 -24.17
CA MET A 408 7.50 12.65 -24.48
C MET A 408 8.17 12.62 -25.86
N GLU A 409 8.95 11.58 -26.14
CA GLU A 409 9.64 11.41 -27.44
C GLU A 409 8.65 11.25 -28.61
N SER A 410 7.53 10.54 -28.41
CA SER A 410 6.47 10.42 -29.42
C SER A 410 5.76 11.74 -29.75
N HIS A 411 5.89 12.76 -28.88
CA HIS A 411 5.38 14.11 -29.09
C HIS A 411 6.52 15.11 -29.38
N GLU A 412 7.64 14.63 -29.92
CA GLU A 412 8.78 15.44 -30.39
C GLU A 412 9.54 16.19 -29.29
N PHE A 413 9.37 15.81 -28.02
CA PHE A 413 10.19 16.32 -26.93
C PHE A 413 11.48 15.50 -26.77
N GLY A 414 12.62 16.17 -26.72
CA GLY A 414 13.92 15.56 -26.46
C GLY A 414 14.37 15.75 -25.01
N GLY A 415 14.87 14.69 -24.38
CA GLY A 415 15.42 14.77 -23.02
C GLY A 415 16.72 15.57 -22.95
N ILE A 416 16.79 16.52 -22.03
CA ILE A 416 17.96 17.37 -21.75
C ILE A 416 18.73 16.80 -20.57
N LYS A 417 20.06 16.82 -20.63
CA LYS A 417 20.90 16.39 -19.50
C LYS A 417 20.73 17.36 -18.33
N MET A 418 20.48 16.83 -17.13
CA MET A 418 20.37 17.65 -15.94
C MET A 418 21.69 18.32 -15.62
N SER A 419 21.62 19.60 -15.22
CA SER A 419 22.81 20.34 -14.82
C SER A 419 23.37 19.82 -13.50
N SER A 420 24.66 20.08 -13.27
CA SER A 420 25.28 19.82 -11.97
C SER A 420 24.59 20.60 -10.84
N LYS A 421 24.05 21.78 -11.11
CA LYS A 421 23.31 22.59 -10.12
C LYS A 421 22.03 21.88 -9.68
N SER A 422 21.24 21.35 -10.61
CA SER A 422 20.02 20.57 -10.30
C SER A 422 20.33 19.35 -9.43
N LEU A 423 21.40 18.61 -9.77
CA LEU A 423 21.84 17.45 -8.99
C LEU A 423 22.36 17.83 -7.60
N ILE A 424 23.15 18.91 -7.50
CA ILE A 424 23.66 19.41 -6.22
C ILE A 424 22.49 19.87 -5.34
N GLN A 425 21.52 20.59 -5.89
CA GLN A 425 20.35 21.05 -5.15
C GLN A 425 19.51 19.86 -4.63
N ALA A 426 19.30 18.85 -5.47
CA ALA A 426 18.65 17.61 -5.08
C ALA A 426 19.38 16.90 -3.92
N LYS A 427 20.69 16.71 -4.04
CA LYS A 427 21.51 16.04 -3.01
C LYS A 427 21.61 16.88 -1.72
N LEU A 428 21.72 18.21 -1.83
CA LEU A 428 21.80 19.12 -0.69
C LEU A 428 20.48 19.15 0.08
N LEU A 429 19.34 19.16 -0.61
CA LEU A 429 18.03 19.08 0.02
C LEU A 429 17.95 17.84 0.93
N LEU A 430 18.37 16.68 0.44
CA LEU A 430 18.37 15.46 1.25
C LEU A 430 19.32 15.56 2.45
N LYS A 431 20.52 16.11 2.27
CA LYS A 431 21.48 16.32 3.37
C LYS A 431 20.96 17.27 4.46
N ILE A 432 20.28 18.35 4.08
CA ILE A 432 19.70 19.28 5.07
C ILE A 432 18.61 18.57 5.88
N ARG A 433 17.81 17.70 5.23
CA ARG A 433 16.74 16.96 5.90
C ARG A 433 17.27 15.87 6.83
N THR A 434 18.37 15.21 6.49
CA THR A 434 19.02 14.27 7.41
C THR A 434 19.58 14.94 8.67
N HIS A 435 19.89 16.24 8.67
CA HIS A 435 20.31 16.94 9.89
C HIS A 435 19.16 17.28 10.85
N TYR A 436 17.91 17.31 10.39
CA TYR A 436 16.73 17.46 11.26
C TYR A 436 16.26 16.14 11.90
N CYS A 437 16.84 15.00 11.49
CA CYS A 437 16.62 13.70 12.09
C CYS A 437 17.97 13.06 12.47
N PRO A 438 18.44 13.17 13.72
CA PRO A 438 19.73 12.66 14.12
C PRO A 438 19.68 11.12 14.22
N LEU A 439 19.85 10.42 13.10
CA LEU A 439 20.27 9.04 13.11
C LEU A 439 21.80 8.99 13.11
N GLN A 440 22.35 8.15 14.00
CA GLN A 440 23.77 8.01 14.29
C GLN A 440 24.58 7.84 13.00
N PHE A 441 25.55 8.74 12.81
CA PHE A 441 26.53 8.69 11.74
C PHE A 441 27.47 7.48 11.97
N ASP A 442 27.28 6.42 11.19
CA ASP A 442 28.35 5.52 10.77
C ASP A 442 28.37 5.56 9.23
N GLU A 443 29.31 6.35 8.69
CA GLU A 443 29.41 6.75 7.28
C GLU A 443 29.75 5.62 6.30
N GLU A 444 29.80 4.36 6.72
CA GLU A 444 30.25 3.28 5.84
C GLU A 444 29.27 2.12 5.61
N ASN A 445 28.07 2.07 6.23
CA ASN A 445 27.17 0.92 6.00
C ASN A 445 25.64 1.13 6.18
N ASN A 446 25.12 2.34 6.37
CA ASN A 446 23.67 2.51 6.57
C ASN A 446 22.90 2.85 5.27
N ASN A 447 22.17 1.86 4.76
CA ASN A 447 21.30 1.95 3.57
C ASN A 447 19.96 2.70 3.79
N ASN A 448 19.81 3.44 4.89
CA ASN A 448 18.50 3.95 5.33
C ASN A 448 18.26 5.41 4.91
N GLY A 449 17.06 5.71 4.40
CA GLY A 449 16.60 7.07 4.09
C GLY A 449 16.36 7.37 2.61
N PHE A 450 16.06 8.63 2.29
CA PHE A 450 15.86 9.10 0.91
C PHE A 450 17.16 9.06 0.09
N LYS A 451 17.08 8.60 -1.16
CA LYS A 451 18.19 8.54 -2.12
C LYS A 451 17.77 9.11 -3.47
N VAL A 452 18.67 9.86 -4.12
CA VAL A 452 18.50 10.33 -5.51
C VAL A 452 19.28 9.42 -6.44
N PHE A 453 18.63 8.93 -7.48
CA PHE A 453 19.24 8.10 -8.51
C PHE A 453 19.24 8.84 -9.84
N GLU A 454 20.40 8.87 -10.48
CA GLU A 454 20.54 9.41 -11.84
C GLU A 454 20.16 8.33 -12.85
N ARG A 455 19.45 8.73 -13.91
CA ARG A 455 18.86 7.84 -14.90
C ARG A 455 19.12 8.39 -16.30
N TYR A 456 19.17 7.49 -17.29
CA TYR A 456 19.36 7.85 -18.71
C TYR A 456 20.53 8.80 -18.98
N ASP A 457 21.73 8.45 -18.49
CA ASP A 457 22.94 9.30 -18.62
C ASP A 457 22.74 10.73 -18.05
N GLY A 458 22.04 10.80 -16.92
CA GLY A 458 21.77 12.05 -16.19
C GLY A 458 20.68 12.93 -16.82
N LYS A 459 19.88 12.41 -17.76
CA LYS A 459 18.72 13.14 -18.33
C LYS A 459 17.48 13.10 -17.43
N ALA A 460 17.47 12.23 -16.44
CA ALA A 460 16.40 12.16 -15.45
C ALA A 460 16.97 11.82 -14.07
N ILE A 461 16.20 12.13 -13.04
CA ILE A 461 16.47 11.79 -11.65
C ILE A 461 15.25 11.12 -11.06
N SER A 462 15.45 10.13 -10.19
CA SER A 462 14.39 9.51 -9.41
C SER A 462 14.69 9.62 -7.91
N LEU A 463 13.65 9.85 -7.11
CA LEU A 463 13.74 9.83 -5.66
C LEU A 463 13.23 8.47 -5.17
N GLY A 464 14.06 7.77 -4.41
CA GLY A 464 13.66 6.53 -3.73
C GLY A 464 13.77 6.66 -2.22
N TRP A 465 13.02 5.83 -1.51
CA TRP A 465 13.19 5.58 -0.08
C TRP A 465 13.89 4.24 0.12
N GLN A 466 15.03 4.23 0.82
CA GLN A 466 15.92 3.08 0.99
C GLN A 466 16.38 2.49 -0.36
N ASP A 467 16.62 1.18 -0.46
CA ASP A 467 16.99 0.49 -1.71
C ASP A 467 15.77 0.15 -2.60
N ARG A 468 14.60 0.71 -2.32
CA ARG A 468 13.35 0.33 -3.01
C ARG A 468 13.28 0.76 -4.48
N SER A 469 14.14 1.67 -4.95
CA SER A 469 14.27 1.95 -6.40
C SER A 469 15.04 0.87 -7.17
N ALA A 470 15.77 -0.01 -6.46
CA ALA A 470 16.46 -1.18 -7.03
C ALA A 470 15.70 -2.49 -6.79
N ALA A 471 14.84 -2.53 -5.76
CA ALA A 471 13.94 -3.66 -5.48
C ALA A 471 12.89 -3.92 -6.57
N GLU A 472 12.75 -3.01 -7.53
CA GLU A 472 11.79 -3.10 -8.64
C GLU A 472 12.06 -4.27 -9.59
N ALA A 473 13.31 -4.74 -9.70
CA ALA A 473 13.64 -5.95 -10.46
C ALA A 473 13.08 -7.24 -9.81
N HIS A 474 12.81 -7.23 -8.50
CA HIS A 474 12.18 -8.33 -7.77
C HIS A 474 10.65 -8.18 -7.66
N MET A 475 10.06 -7.02 -7.96
CA MET A 475 8.61 -6.82 -7.85
C MET A 475 7.83 -7.64 -8.88
N ASP A 476 8.34 -7.77 -10.12
CA ASP A 476 7.71 -8.63 -11.13
C ASP A 476 7.75 -10.11 -10.70
N GLN A 477 8.78 -10.53 -9.94
CA GLN A 477 8.88 -11.89 -9.39
C GLN A 477 8.02 -12.09 -8.15
N VAL A 478 7.96 -11.12 -7.24
CA VAL A 478 7.18 -11.20 -5.99
C VAL A 478 5.69 -11.06 -6.28
N ALA A 479 5.27 -10.18 -7.19
CA ALA A 479 3.87 -10.09 -7.61
C ALA A 479 3.42 -11.37 -8.34
N ASP A 480 4.25 -11.94 -9.22
CA ASP A 480 3.98 -13.21 -9.88
C ASP A 480 4.01 -14.39 -8.88
N LEU A 481 4.92 -14.39 -7.90
CA LEU A 481 4.97 -15.37 -6.82
C LEU A 481 3.77 -15.29 -5.89
N VAL A 482 3.33 -14.09 -5.51
CA VAL A 482 2.15 -13.89 -4.64
C VAL A 482 0.87 -14.18 -5.41
N GLN A 483 0.79 -13.85 -6.70
CA GLN A 483 -0.34 -14.20 -7.55
C GLN A 483 -0.40 -15.72 -7.78
N LYS A 484 0.76 -16.40 -7.93
CA LYS A 484 0.85 -17.86 -7.93
C LYS A 484 0.51 -18.47 -6.59
N LEU A 485 0.98 -17.92 -5.48
CA LEU A 485 0.67 -18.40 -4.13
C LEU A 485 -0.82 -18.22 -3.81
N SER A 486 -1.41 -17.08 -4.19
CA SER A 486 -2.84 -16.80 -4.10
C SER A 486 -3.64 -17.76 -4.97
N ALA A 487 -3.21 -18.01 -6.21
CA ALA A 487 -3.82 -19.00 -7.09
C ALA A 487 -3.71 -20.43 -6.52
N GLU A 488 -2.57 -20.83 -5.98
CA GLU A 488 -2.34 -22.14 -5.36
C GLU A 488 -3.15 -22.32 -4.05
N LEU A 489 -3.26 -21.27 -3.23
CA LEU A 489 -4.14 -21.23 -2.05
C LEU A 489 -5.62 -21.37 -2.46
N ARG A 490 -6.01 -20.71 -3.55
CA ARG A 490 -7.37 -20.72 -4.11
C ARG A 490 -7.76 -22.06 -4.73
N THR A 491 -6.82 -22.77 -5.34
CA THR A 491 -7.10 -24.06 -6.02
C THR A 491 -6.83 -25.29 -5.15
N GLY A 492 -5.87 -25.24 -4.23
CA GLY A 492 -5.37 -26.44 -3.54
C GLY A 492 -5.88 -26.62 -2.11
N LEU A 493 -5.97 -25.55 -1.32
CA LEU A 493 -6.09 -25.69 0.14
C LEU A 493 -7.52 -25.65 0.65
N ARG A 494 -8.42 -24.88 0.04
CA ARG A 494 -9.80 -24.73 0.55
C ARG A 494 -10.64 -26.02 0.44
N PRO A 495 -10.69 -26.71 -0.72
CA PRO A 495 -11.42 -27.98 -0.84
C PRO A 495 -10.76 -29.10 -0.04
N ALA A 496 -9.43 -29.13 0.03
CA ALA A 496 -8.69 -30.11 0.83
C ALA A 496 -8.91 -29.90 2.33
N PHE A 497 -8.96 -28.65 2.78
CA PHE A 497 -9.25 -28.29 4.17
C PHE A 497 -10.69 -28.61 4.55
N ASP A 498 -11.67 -28.28 3.70
CA ASP A 498 -13.08 -28.63 3.95
C ASP A 498 -13.29 -30.15 3.99
N ASN A 499 -12.64 -30.90 3.09
CA ASN A 499 -12.63 -32.37 3.13
C ASN A 499 -11.91 -32.93 4.37
N PHE A 500 -10.83 -32.28 4.81
CA PHE A 500 -10.08 -32.67 6.01
C PHE A 500 -10.88 -32.40 7.30
N ILE A 501 -11.58 -31.27 7.39
CA ILE A 501 -12.47 -30.94 8.50
C ILE A 501 -13.67 -31.89 8.52
N GLY A 502 -14.24 -32.23 7.36
CA GLY A 502 -15.27 -33.26 7.23
C GLY A 502 -14.79 -34.64 7.70
N PHE A 503 -13.57 -35.02 7.34
CA PHE A 503 -12.92 -36.25 7.83
C PHE A 503 -12.70 -36.22 9.35
N PHE A 504 -12.23 -35.09 9.91
CA PHE A 504 -11.95 -34.95 11.34
C PHE A 504 -13.21 -34.99 12.22
N HIS A 505 -14.33 -34.44 11.74
CA HIS A 505 -15.63 -34.52 12.41
C HIS A 505 -16.25 -35.92 12.38
N ALA A 506 -15.88 -36.76 11.40
CA ALA A 506 -16.36 -38.13 11.29
C ALA A 506 -15.70 -39.10 12.29
N ILE A 507 -14.64 -38.66 12.99
CA ILE A 507 -13.90 -39.46 13.96
C ILE A 507 -14.57 -39.36 15.33
N ASP A 508 -14.84 -40.49 15.99
CA ASP A 508 -15.35 -40.49 17.36
C ASP A 508 -14.21 -40.31 18.36
N TRP A 509 -14.00 -39.05 18.76
CA TRP A 509 -12.95 -38.65 19.70
C TRP A 509 -13.12 -39.19 21.13
N LYS A 510 -14.25 -39.84 21.45
CA LYS A 510 -14.47 -40.44 22.77
C LYS A 510 -13.81 -41.81 22.93
N GLU A 511 -13.22 -42.37 21.87
CA GLU A 511 -12.57 -43.68 21.95
C GLU A 511 -11.27 -43.63 22.79
N PRO A 512 -11.09 -44.51 23.80
CA PRO A 512 -9.94 -44.46 24.70
C PRO A 512 -8.57 -44.58 24.04
N TRP A 513 -8.45 -45.37 22.97
CA TRP A 513 -7.18 -45.55 22.27
C TRP A 513 -6.81 -44.33 21.41
N LEU A 514 -7.79 -43.58 20.88
CA LEU A 514 -7.59 -42.32 20.18
C LEU A 514 -7.11 -41.21 21.11
N MET A 515 -7.68 -41.13 22.32
CA MET A 515 -7.19 -40.23 23.36
C MET A 515 -5.75 -40.58 23.77
N GLY A 516 -5.43 -41.88 23.87
CA GLY A 516 -4.08 -42.37 24.10
C GLY A 516 -3.09 -41.97 22.99
N LEU A 517 -3.52 -42.05 21.72
CA LEU A 517 -2.73 -41.63 20.56
C LEU A 517 -2.44 -40.11 20.59
N MET A 518 -3.45 -39.29 20.89
CA MET A 518 -3.25 -37.83 21.02
C MET A 518 -2.32 -37.48 22.18
N ALA A 519 -2.48 -38.16 23.33
CA ALA A 519 -1.58 -37.99 24.46
C ALA A 519 -0.14 -38.40 24.13
N PHE A 520 0.05 -39.47 23.37
CA PHE A 520 1.37 -39.88 22.88
C PHE A 520 2.04 -38.78 22.05
N HIS A 521 1.34 -38.19 21.08
CA HIS A 521 1.89 -37.10 20.27
C HIS A 521 2.19 -35.84 21.09
N PHE A 522 1.33 -35.51 22.05
CA PHE A 522 1.55 -34.38 22.95
C PHE A 522 2.82 -34.58 23.81
N VAL A 523 2.97 -35.76 24.41
CA VAL A 523 4.18 -36.09 25.19
C VAL A 523 5.42 -36.09 24.30
N LEU A 524 5.34 -36.64 23.10
CA LEU A 524 6.45 -36.67 22.14
C LEU A 524 6.87 -35.25 21.74
N LEU A 525 5.91 -34.33 21.53
CA LEU A 525 6.17 -32.93 21.26
C LEU A 525 6.85 -32.22 22.45
N VAL A 526 6.39 -32.46 23.67
CA VAL A 526 7.01 -31.92 24.90
C VAL A 526 8.45 -32.43 25.05
N VAL A 527 8.69 -33.71 24.78
CA VAL A 527 10.04 -34.31 24.78
C VAL A 527 10.91 -33.67 23.69
N ALA A 528 10.38 -33.45 22.49
CA ALA A 528 11.10 -32.80 21.40
C ALA A 528 11.50 -31.35 21.75
N ILE A 529 10.60 -30.58 22.38
CA ILE A 529 10.88 -29.20 22.77
C ILE A 529 11.86 -29.14 23.95
N SER A 530 11.65 -29.96 24.98
CA SER A 530 12.48 -29.95 26.18
C SER A 530 13.92 -30.43 25.93
N SER A 531 14.11 -31.35 24.98
CA SER A 531 15.42 -31.89 24.62
C SER A 531 16.18 -31.09 23.56
N ARG A 532 15.69 -29.90 23.15
CA ARG A 532 16.30 -29.03 22.11
C ARG A 532 17.78 -28.70 22.33
N LYS A 533 18.27 -28.79 23.58
CA LYS A 533 19.67 -28.52 23.96
C LYS A 533 20.61 -29.70 23.70
N ASN A 534 20.09 -30.91 23.47
CA ASN A 534 20.88 -32.12 23.27
C ASN A 534 20.73 -32.65 21.83
N LEU A 535 21.68 -32.30 20.97
CA LEU A 535 21.65 -32.62 19.54
C LEU A 535 21.64 -34.13 19.27
N ASN A 536 22.39 -34.93 20.02
CA ASN A 536 22.44 -36.37 19.82
C ASN A 536 21.09 -37.03 20.11
N PHE A 537 20.41 -36.55 21.15
CA PHE A 537 19.07 -37.03 21.50
C PHE A 537 18.02 -36.59 20.48
N GLN A 538 18.11 -35.35 19.97
CA GLN A 538 17.25 -34.85 18.89
C GLN A 538 17.40 -35.67 17.60
N MET A 539 18.62 -36.06 17.23
CA MET A 539 18.87 -36.92 16.06
C MET A 539 18.25 -38.31 16.23
N TYR A 540 18.37 -38.92 17.43
CA TYR A 540 17.70 -40.18 17.72
C TYR A 540 16.18 -40.05 17.60
N LEU A 541 15.60 -39.00 18.18
CA LEU A 541 14.17 -38.74 18.16
C LEU A 541 13.65 -38.48 16.73
N PHE A 542 14.43 -37.78 15.92
CA PHE A 542 14.14 -37.53 14.50
C PHE A 542 14.11 -38.83 13.70
N LEU A 543 15.12 -39.69 13.85
CA LEU A 543 15.16 -41.00 13.19
C LEU A 543 14.03 -41.91 13.64
N LEU A 544 13.65 -41.86 14.92
CA LEU A 544 12.53 -42.61 15.45
C LEU A 544 11.18 -42.14 14.88
N ALA A 545 10.99 -40.82 14.73
CA ALA A 545 9.80 -40.26 14.10
C ALA A 545 9.71 -40.67 12.62
N LEU A 546 10.82 -40.61 11.88
CA LEU A 546 10.88 -41.07 10.48
C LEU A 546 10.62 -42.57 10.34
N ALA A 547 11.16 -43.39 11.24
CA ALA A 547 10.87 -44.81 11.27
C ALA A 547 9.38 -45.07 11.55
N GLY A 548 8.77 -44.31 12.47
CA GLY A 548 7.33 -44.38 12.74
C GLY A 548 6.48 -44.07 11.51
N VAL A 549 6.86 -43.05 10.73
CA VAL A 549 6.20 -42.72 9.45
C VAL A 549 6.42 -43.83 8.42
N TYR A 550 7.65 -44.36 8.31
CA TYR A 550 7.98 -45.44 7.37
C TYR A 550 7.13 -46.70 7.60
N PHE A 551 6.86 -47.05 8.86
CA PHE A 551 6.05 -48.22 9.20
C PHE A 551 4.54 -47.97 9.16
N ALA A 552 4.07 -46.76 8.83
CA ALA A 552 2.66 -46.42 8.84
C ALA A 552 1.84 -47.37 7.94
N GLU A 553 2.26 -47.64 6.72
CA GLU A 553 1.50 -48.52 5.81
C GLU A 553 1.29 -49.94 6.40
N ASN A 554 2.33 -50.50 7.01
CA ASN A 554 2.23 -51.81 7.65
C ASN A 554 1.37 -51.78 8.91
N LEU A 555 1.46 -50.71 9.72
CA LEU A 555 0.57 -50.49 10.86
C LEU A 555 -0.89 -50.37 10.43
N ASN A 556 -1.18 -49.66 9.33
CA ASN A 556 -2.53 -49.49 8.80
C ASN A 556 -3.16 -50.84 8.44
N ARG A 557 -2.39 -51.72 7.77
CA ARG A 557 -2.84 -53.07 7.41
C ARG A 557 -3.08 -53.95 8.64
N VAL A 558 -2.17 -53.93 9.61
CA VAL A 558 -2.26 -54.76 10.82
C VAL A 558 -3.41 -54.29 11.71
N LEU A 559 -3.51 -52.99 11.99
CA LEU A 559 -4.57 -52.42 12.80
C LEU A 559 -5.94 -52.55 12.12
N GLY A 560 -6.00 -52.36 10.80
CA GLY A 560 -7.20 -52.57 10.00
C GLY A 560 -7.66 -54.03 9.92
N SER A 561 -6.79 -55.02 10.10
CA SER A 561 -7.21 -56.43 10.22
C SER A 561 -7.70 -56.80 11.63
N ASN A 562 -7.35 -55.99 12.65
CA ASN A 562 -7.59 -56.30 14.06
C ASN A 562 -8.46 -55.26 14.79
N TRP A 563 -9.05 -54.28 14.09
CA TRP A 563 -9.73 -53.12 14.67
C TRP A 563 -10.81 -53.49 15.69
N LYS A 564 -11.54 -54.59 15.47
CA LYS A 564 -12.63 -55.06 16.35
C LYS A 564 -12.19 -55.36 17.79
N ARG A 565 -10.88 -55.48 18.03
CA ARG A 565 -10.33 -55.73 19.37
C ARG A 565 -10.21 -54.47 20.23
N PHE A 566 -10.21 -53.28 19.64
CA PHE A 566 -9.90 -52.04 20.35
C PHE A 566 -10.69 -50.79 19.92
N ALA A 567 -11.37 -50.83 18.77
CA ALA A 567 -12.14 -49.72 18.23
C ALA A 567 -13.61 -50.10 18.01
N THR A 568 -14.52 -49.14 18.12
CA THR A 568 -15.96 -49.38 17.93
C THR A 568 -16.35 -49.39 16.44
N GLN A 569 -15.54 -48.72 15.60
CA GLN A 569 -15.67 -48.68 14.16
C GLN A 569 -14.31 -48.88 13.48
N ASN A 570 -14.32 -49.28 12.20
CA ASN A 570 -13.08 -49.45 11.45
C ASN A 570 -12.63 -48.12 10.87
N TYR A 571 -11.59 -47.54 11.46
CA TYR A 571 -10.98 -46.30 10.98
C TYR A 571 -9.94 -46.51 9.86
N PHE A 572 -9.45 -47.73 9.68
CA PHE A 572 -8.33 -48.02 8.79
C PHE A 572 -8.82 -48.34 7.38
N ASP A 573 -8.44 -47.49 6.43
CA ASP A 573 -8.83 -47.59 5.03
C ASP A 573 -7.69 -48.13 4.13
N PRO A 574 -7.99 -48.71 2.96
CA PRO A 574 -6.96 -49.24 2.04
C PRO A 574 -5.98 -48.19 1.53
N HIS A 575 -6.36 -46.91 1.52
CA HIS A 575 -5.52 -45.79 1.11
C HIS A 575 -4.70 -45.20 2.27
N GLY A 576 -4.93 -45.67 3.51
CA GLY A 576 -4.22 -45.26 4.71
C GLY A 576 -4.44 -43.79 5.10
N VAL A 577 -5.54 -43.17 4.65
CA VAL A 577 -5.85 -41.75 4.92
C VAL A 577 -5.89 -41.48 6.41
N PHE A 578 -6.54 -42.36 7.19
CA PHE A 578 -6.66 -42.17 8.62
C PHE A 578 -5.32 -42.20 9.34
N LEU A 579 -4.49 -43.20 9.05
CA LEU A 579 -3.17 -43.33 9.67
C LEU A 579 -2.21 -42.25 9.17
N SER A 580 -2.35 -41.80 7.93
CA SER A 580 -1.58 -40.67 7.41
C SER A 580 -1.90 -39.38 8.17
N ALA A 581 -3.18 -39.14 8.47
CA ALA A 581 -3.63 -37.94 9.17
C ALA A 581 -3.29 -37.96 10.68
N LEU A 582 -3.52 -39.08 11.38
CA LEU A 582 -3.42 -39.12 12.85
C LEU A 582 -2.14 -39.73 13.41
N TRP A 583 -1.34 -40.42 12.59
CA TRP A 583 -0.04 -40.96 13.02
C TRP A 583 1.10 -40.26 12.28
N SER A 584 1.11 -40.33 10.94
CA SER A 584 2.22 -39.80 10.15
C SER A 584 2.29 -38.27 10.17
N GLY A 585 1.15 -37.58 10.07
CA GLY A 585 1.07 -36.12 10.08
C GLY A 585 1.71 -35.48 11.32
N PRO A 586 1.26 -35.82 12.54
CA PRO A 586 1.86 -35.32 13.78
C PRO A 586 3.33 -35.70 13.93
N LEU A 587 3.74 -36.92 13.53
CA LEU A 587 5.15 -37.33 13.56
C LEU A 587 6.02 -36.51 12.62
N LEU A 588 5.54 -36.23 11.39
CA LEU A 588 6.23 -35.37 10.43
C LEU A 588 6.31 -33.92 10.93
N PHE A 589 5.24 -33.40 11.53
CA PHE A 589 5.25 -32.07 12.15
C PHE A 589 6.29 -31.97 13.26
N ILE A 590 6.35 -32.95 14.16
CA ILE A 590 7.37 -33.02 15.22
C ILE A 590 8.77 -33.16 14.61
N ALA A 591 8.94 -33.96 13.56
CA ALA A 591 10.21 -34.12 12.86
C ALA A 591 10.69 -32.80 12.21
N ILE A 592 9.77 -31.99 11.66
CA ILE A 592 10.08 -30.66 11.13
C ILE A 592 10.55 -29.72 12.25
N ILE A 593 9.88 -29.71 13.41
CA ILE A 593 10.31 -28.91 14.56
C ILE A 593 11.72 -29.29 15.00
N ILE A 594 12.02 -30.59 15.06
CA ILE A 594 13.36 -31.10 15.39
C ILE A 594 14.38 -30.67 14.31
N LEU A 595 14.02 -30.76 13.03
CA LEU A 595 14.88 -30.35 11.92
C LEU A 595 15.22 -28.85 11.97
N VAL A 596 14.24 -27.99 12.22
CA VAL A 596 14.46 -26.54 12.34
C VAL A 596 15.36 -26.23 13.54
N ASN A 597 15.11 -26.86 14.69
CA ASN A 597 15.95 -26.67 15.89
C ASN A 597 17.40 -27.16 15.68
N THR A 598 17.59 -28.27 14.98
CA THR A 598 18.92 -28.79 14.65
C THR A 598 19.64 -27.91 13.63
N LEU A 599 18.95 -27.36 12.63
CA LEU A 599 19.51 -26.39 11.67
C LEU A 599 20.03 -25.12 12.35
N PHE A 600 19.23 -24.50 13.23
CA PHE A 600 19.67 -23.32 14.00
C PHE A 600 20.89 -23.63 14.88
N SER A 601 20.89 -24.80 15.52
CA SER A 601 22.00 -25.24 16.35
C SER A 601 23.28 -25.49 15.52
N LEU A 602 23.15 -26.07 14.32
CA LEU A 602 24.26 -26.28 13.39
C LEU A 602 24.84 -24.95 12.89
N CYS A 603 23.99 -23.97 12.52
CA CYS A 603 24.44 -22.63 12.16
C CYS A 603 25.22 -21.97 13.31
N SER A 604 24.74 -22.10 14.55
CA SER A 604 25.45 -21.56 15.72
C SER A 604 26.80 -22.24 15.96
N LEU A 605 26.90 -23.55 15.70
CA LEU A 605 28.14 -24.32 15.83
C LEU A 605 29.14 -23.93 14.75
N ILE A 606 28.68 -23.72 13.50
CA ILE A 606 29.51 -23.25 12.38
C ILE A 606 30.06 -21.86 12.68
N VAL A 607 29.26 -20.94 13.22
CA VAL A 607 29.73 -19.60 13.61
C VAL A 607 30.76 -19.68 14.73
N ARG A 608 30.53 -20.50 15.76
CA ARG A 608 31.50 -20.72 16.85
C ARG A 608 32.80 -21.36 16.34
N TRP A 609 32.69 -22.33 15.44
CA TRP A 609 33.84 -22.99 14.80
C TRP A 609 34.63 -22.01 13.94
N LYS A 610 33.97 -21.21 13.09
CA LYS A 610 34.62 -20.15 12.29
C LYS A 610 35.30 -19.10 13.16
N LYS A 611 34.67 -18.70 14.27
CA LYS A 611 35.27 -17.76 15.23
C LYS A 611 36.48 -18.38 15.95
N ALA A 612 36.46 -19.68 16.23
CA ALA A 612 37.61 -20.40 16.79
C ALA A 612 38.74 -20.60 15.76
N GLU A 613 38.40 -20.93 14.51
CA GLU A 613 39.32 -21.07 13.38
C GLU A 613 40.08 -19.76 13.13
N LEU A 614 39.36 -18.63 13.08
CA LEU A 614 39.96 -17.30 12.91
C LEU A 614 40.89 -16.93 14.08
N ARG A 615 40.52 -17.25 15.33
CA ARG A 615 41.40 -17.05 16.50
C ARG A 615 42.65 -17.93 16.45
N HIS A 616 42.54 -19.16 15.95
CA HIS A 616 43.69 -20.05 15.79
C HIS A 616 44.62 -19.56 14.68
N ARG A 617 44.08 -19.13 13.53
CA ARG A 617 44.86 -18.50 12.46
C ARG A 617 45.56 -17.23 12.93
N ALA A 618 44.89 -16.39 13.72
CA ALA A 618 45.48 -15.19 14.32
C ALA A 618 46.61 -15.48 15.31
N ARG A 619 46.57 -16.62 16.02
CA ARG A 619 47.68 -17.06 16.89
C ARG A 619 48.86 -17.59 16.08
N ILE A 620 48.61 -18.32 14.99
CA ILE A 620 49.66 -18.82 14.10
C ILE A 620 50.36 -17.69 13.35
N SER A 621 49.62 -16.64 12.93
CA SER A 621 50.24 -15.46 12.31
C SER A 621 51.12 -14.70 13.30
N ARG A 622 50.69 -14.57 14.56
CA ARG A 622 51.47 -13.89 15.59
C ARG A 622 52.77 -14.61 15.95
N ASN A 623 52.78 -15.95 15.93
CA ASN A 623 53.99 -16.76 16.16
C ASN A 623 54.94 -16.84 14.94
N LYS A 624 54.60 -16.25 13.79
CA LYS A 624 55.48 -16.15 12.61
C LYS A 624 56.17 -14.79 12.48
N GLU A 625 55.75 -13.81 13.26
CA GLU A 625 56.33 -12.46 13.31
C GLU A 625 57.32 -12.28 14.48
N ASP A 626 57.36 -13.24 15.42
CA ASP A 626 58.42 -13.47 16.40
C ASP A 626 59.39 -14.53 15.86
#